data_AF-A0A8T4N1J9-F1
#
_entry.id   AF-A0A8T4N1J9-F1
#
_cell.length_a   1.000
_cell.length_b   1.000
_cell.length_c   1.000
_cell.angle_alpha   90.00
_cell.angle_beta   90.00
_cell.angle_gamma   90.00
#
_symmetry.space_group_name_H-M   'P 1'
#
loop_
_entity.id
_entity.type
_entity.pdbx_description
1 polymer ?
#
loop_
_entity_poly.entity_id
_entity_poly.type
_entity_poly.pdbx_seq_one_letter_code
_entity_poly.pdbx_strand_id
1 'polypeptide(L)'
;MVKITFRIWILIIALILALLMIYPRFQEGVVIKSVDKDQKAFEIGLTPGMNILEINSEKIDSLDKYYQVTSLFLNDNSQKRITVVTKEDSFIFLDSNLSALTVGKIPNSNIKTGLDLSGGARALIRPVNGSLTDLEMSDLVDSTNQRLNVFGLTDLTVRSVTDLEGNNFLLIEVAGAAPEDLESLISKQGKFEANIGNITAFIGGDKDITHVFRDATQSAVYPPEQLGDGSYSSRFSFTITLSSQAAQRHADITNKIPIDPASNGQYLSENLTLFLDGELVDELRISSGLKGQVASQISIQGSGSGTTPDIALSEARAQMHKLQTLLLTGSIPYKLEIIKLDTISPSLGEAFTKSMISLAFVVFVIVSTVIFIKYRKIKITLAVILTMFSEVLITLGIASLLRWNLDIAGIAGIIAGIGTGVNDQIVIIDESESKDNYSMKEKIKRALFVVFGAFFTIIAAMLPLFWAGAGLLRGFAFTTIIGVTAGVLITRPAFADIIRQMGGR
;
A
#
# COMPACT_ATOMS: atom_id res chain seq x y z
N MET A 1 39.99 -21.10 10.17
CA MET A 1 39.26 -19.92 9.66
C MET A 1 38.33 -20.41 8.57
N VAL A 2 37.05 -20.05 8.62
CA VAL A 2 36.10 -20.38 7.55
C VAL A 2 36.43 -19.48 6.36
N LYS A 3 36.76 -20.07 5.20
CA LYS A 3 36.94 -19.35 3.95
C LYS A 3 35.56 -18.95 3.41
N ILE A 4 35.45 -17.70 2.98
CA ILE A 4 34.22 -17.18 2.38
C ILE A 4 34.09 -17.79 0.98
N THR A 5 33.16 -18.73 0.83
CA THR A 5 32.82 -19.31 -0.48
C THR A 5 31.82 -18.42 -1.21
N PHE A 6 31.61 -18.68 -2.51
CA PHE A 6 30.60 -17.98 -3.31
C PHE A 6 29.20 -18.03 -2.65
N ARG A 7 28.82 -19.15 -2.03
CA ARG A 7 27.53 -19.29 -1.33
C ARG A 7 27.43 -18.41 -0.09
N ILE A 8 28.53 -18.28 0.66
CA ILE A 8 28.59 -17.38 1.83
C ILE A 8 28.53 -15.91 1.37
N TRP A 9 29.14 -15.57 0.23
CA TRP A 9 29.00 -14.24 -0.38
C TRP A 9 27.56 -13.92 -0.75
N ILE A 10 26.82 -14.86 -1.35
CA ILE A 10 25.39 -14.68 -1.64
C ILE A 10 24.60 -14.39 -0.36
N LEU A 11 24.86 -15.14 0.72
CA LEU A 11 24.22 -14.89 2.03
C LEU A 11 24.52 -13.47 2.54
N ILE A 12 25.78 -13.04 2.50
CA ILE A 12 26.18 -11.69 2.96
C ILE A 12 25.48 -10.61 2.13
N ILE A 13 25.46 -10.76 0.80
CA ILE A 13 24.78 -9.80 -0.09
C ILE A 13 23.28 -9.76 0.21
N ALA A 14 22.64 -10.92 0.38
CA ALA A 14 21.23 -11.02 0.72
C ALA A 14 20.93 -10.32 2.06
N LEU A 15 21.80 -10.44 3.06
CA LEU A 15 21.65 -9.76 4.35
C LEU A 15 21.80 -8.24 4.25
N ILE A 16 22.76 -7.77 3.47
CA ILE A 16 22.94 -6.33 3.21
C ILE A 16 21.70 -5.77 2.51
N LEU A 17 21.22 -6.46 1.47
CA LEU A 17 19.99 -6.07 0.78
C LEU A 17 18.79 -6.08 1.72
N ALA A 18 18.62 -7.14 2.52
CA ALA A 18 17.52 -7.23 3.49
C ALA A 18 17.54 -6.08 4.50
N LEU A 19 18.71 -5.73 5.05
CA LEU A 19 18.86 -4.59 5.94
C LEU A 19 18.51 -3.27 5.27
N LEU A 20 18.96 -3.06 4.02
CA LEU A 20 18.62 -1.87 3.24
C LEU A 20 17.10 -1.79 2.95
N MET A 21 16.44 -2.92 2.75
CA MET A 21 15.00 -2.96 2.52
C MET A 21 14.19 -2.71 3.80
N ILE A 22 14.63 -3.21 4.95
CA ILE A 22 13.98 -2.99 6.26
C ILE A 22 14.22 -1.56 6.74
N TYR A 23 15.45 -1.06 6.59
CA TYR A 23 15.92 0.23 7.05
C TYR A 23 16.45 1.03 5.85
N PRO A 24 15.57 1.67 5.07
CA PRO A 24 15.96 2.44 3.88
C PRO A 24 16.69 3.74 4.26
N ARG A 25 17.97 3.62 4.66
CA ARG A 25 18.85 4.67 5.21
C ARG A 25 18.33 5.30 6.51
N PHE A 26 19.23 5.91 7.28
CA PHE A 26 18.88 6.86 8.34
C PHE A 26 18.19 8.05 7.66
N GLN A 27 16.87 7.99 7.54
CA GLN A 27 16.10 9.07 6.94
C GLN A 27 16.04 10.21 7.96
N GLU A 28 16.74 11.31 7.66
CA GLU A 28 16.63 12.56 8.40
C GLU A 28 15.35 13.29 7.96
N GLY A 29 14.79 14.13 8.83
CA GLY A 29 13.60 14.92 8.50
C GLY A 29 12.32 14.53 9.21
N VAL A 30 11.21 15.08 8.70
CA VAL A 30 9.83 14.73 9.05
C VAL A 30 9.09 14.31 7.79
N VAL A 31 8.17 13.34 7.89
CA VAL A 31 7.39 12.87 6.74
C VAL A 31 6.08 13.68 6.64
N ILE A 32 5.72 14.10 5.44
CA ILE A 32 4.42 14.72 5.18
C ILE A 32 3.34 13.64 5.31
N LYS A 33 2.38 13.84 6.20
CA LYS A 33 1.23 12.95 6.42
C LYS A 33 0.03 13.36 5.57
N SER A 34 -0.23 14.65 5.46
CA SER A 34 -1.24 15.20 4.57
C SER A 34 -0.83 16.60 4.10
N VAL A 35 -1.35 16.98 2.94
CA VAL A 35 -1.24 18.31 2.36
C VAL A 35 -2.65 18.75 2.04
N ASP A 36 -3.03 19.94 2.51
CA ASP A 36 -4.32 20.54 2.15
C ASP A 36 -4.33 20.87 0.65
N LYS A 37 -5.39 20.44 -0.06
CA LYS A 37 -5.45 20.45 -1.53
C LYS A 37 -5.69 21.83 -2.11
N ASP A 38 -6.29 22.73 -1.33
CA ASP A 38 -6.61 24.10 -1.75
C ASP A 38 -5.44 25.08 -1.55
N GLN A 39 -4.27 24.56 -1.18
CA GLN A 39 -3.10 25.35 -0.81
C GLN A 39 -1.97 25.20 -1.84
N LYS A 40 -1.20 26.29 -2.01
CA LYS A 40 -0.08 26.34 -2.97
C LYS A 40 0.96 25.24 -2.75
N ALA A 41 1.10 24.74 -1.52
CA ALA A 41 1.97 23.62 -1.22
C ALA A 41 1.61 22.36 -2.02
N PHE A 42 0.31 22.07 -2.21
CA PHE A 42 -0.15 20.95 -3.03
C PHE A 42 0.06 21.23 -4.53
N GLU A 43 -0.26 22.44 -4.99
CA GLU A 43 -0.13 22.86 -6.40
C GLU A 43 1.30 22.72 -6.95
N ILE A 44 2.31 22.99 -6.13
CA ILE A 44 3.73 22.87 -6.51
C ILE A 44 4.27 21.44 -6.40
N GLY A 45 3.44 20.48 -5.99
CA GLY A 45 3.79 19.06 -5.96
C GLY A 45 4.30 18.53 -4.63
N LEU A 46 4.12 19.22 -3.49
CA LEU A 46 4.32 18.56 -2.20
C LEU A 46 3.20 17.54 -2.00
N THR A 47 3.57 16.28 -1.78
CA THR A 47 2.61 15.19 -1.58
C THR A 47 2.87 14.43 -0.27
N PRO A 48 1.85 13.74 0.27
CA PRO A 48 2.02 12.83 1.40
C PRO A 48 3.10 11.78 1.11
N GLY A 49 3.95 11.51 2.10
CA GLY A 49 5.05 10.56 2.02
C GLY A 49 6.41 11.18 1.69
N MET A 50 6.47 12.44 1.26
CA MET A 50 7.74 13.16 1.10
C MET A 50 8.37 13.47 2.45
N ASN A 51 9.71 13.39 2.53
CA ASN A 51 10.46 13.74 3.74
C ASN A 51 11.00 15.16 3.63
N ILE A 52 10.58 16.04 4.53
CA ILE A 52 11.09 17.41 4.67
C ILE A 52 12.40 17.36 5.44
N LEU A 53 13.48 17.84 4.81
CA LEU A 53 14.82 17.93 5.37
C LEU A 53 15.15 19.34 5.86
N GLU A 54 14.68 20.36 5.14
CA GLU A 54 14.94 21.76 5.49
C GLU A 54 13.73 22.64 5.17
N ILE A 55 13.56 23.70 5.95
CA ILE A 55 12.60 24.78 5.68
C ILE A 55 13.34 26.11 5.79
N ASN A 56 13.39 26.91 4.71
CA ASN A 56 14.08 28.19 4.67
C ASN A 56 15.52 28.15 5.19
N SER A 57 16.27 27.12 4.79
CA SER A 57 17.66 26.84 5.22
C SER A 57 17.83 26.45 6.70
N GLU A 58 16.74 26.28 7.45
CA GLU A 58 16.77 25.63 8.76
C GLU A 58 16.62 24.11 8.59
N LYS A 59 17.59 23.36 9.12
CA LYS A 59 17.55 21.90 9.11
C LYS A 59 16.43 21.38 10.01
N ILE A 60 15.62 20.47 9.48
CA ILE A 60 14.57 19.76 10.19
C ILE A 60 15.05 18.34 10.45
N ASP A 61 15.33 18.02 11.71
CA ASP A 61 15.78 16.69 12.15
C ASP A 61 14.77 16.00 13.09
N SER A 62 13.77 16.73 13.56
CA SER A 62 12.79 16.29 14.54
C SER A 62 11.46 17.01 14.36
N LEU A 63 10.40 16.38 14.86
CA LEU A 63 9.05 16.96 14.87
C LEU A 63 9.01 18.28 15.66
N ASP A 64 9.76 18.35 16.77
CA ASP A 64 9.84 19.54 17.61
C ASP A 64 10.52 20.70 16.88
N LYS A 65 11.64 20.42 16.18
CA LYS A 65 12.33 21.41 15.35
C LYS A 65 11.46 21.89 14.19
N TYR A 66 10.67 21.01 13.57
CA TYR A 66 9.68 21.41 12.57
C TYR A 66 8.70 22.42 13.16
N TYR A 67 8.04 22.11 14.28
CA TYR A 67 7.07 23.05 14.89
C TYR A 67 7.72 24.35 15.36
N GLN A 68 8.97 24.30 15.83
CA GLN A 68 9.72 25.50 16.18
C GLN A 68 9.92 26.40 14.96
N VAL A 69 10.40 25.85 13.84
CA VAL A 69 10.64 26.61 12.61
C VAL A 69 9.33 27.12 12.02
N THR A 70 8.27 26.31 12.04
CA THR A 70 6.99 26.70 11.43
C THR A 70 6.20 27.70 12.26
N SER A 71 6.39 27.70 13.58
CA SER A 71 5.76 28.69 14.47
C SER A 71 6.13 30.14 14.15
N LEU A 72 7.30 30.37 13.54
CA LEU A 72 7.76 31.69 13.10
C LEU A 72 6.92 32.27 11.94
N PHE A 73 6.12 31.44 11.26
CA PHE A 73 5.23 31.85 10.18
C PHE A 73 3.79 32.11 10.65
N LEU A 74 3.41 31.71 11.88
CA LEU A 74 2.02 31.78 12.36
C LEU A 74 1.51 33.19 12.74
N ASN A 75 2.39 34.19 12.83
CA ASN A 75 2.07 35.51 13.42
C ASN A 75 2.07 36.69 12.43
N ASP A 76 2.17 36.43 11.12
CA ASP A 76 2.35 37.50 10.13
C ASP A 76 1.55 37.19 8.87
N ASN A 77 0.45 37.92 8.64
CA ASN A 77 -0.45 37.77 7.47
C ASN A 77 0.21 38.18 6.14
N SER A 78 1.53 38.43 6.11
CA SER A 78 2.28 38.72 4.90
C SER A 78 2.67 37.42 4.18
N GLN A 79 2.53 37.39 2.85
CA GLN A 79 3.05 36.29 2.04
C GLN A 79 4.58 36.24 2.15
N LYS A 80 5.11 35.15 2.68
CA LYS A 80 6.54 34.90 2.84
C LYS A 80 6.99 33.86 1.84
N ARG A 81 8.22 34.01 1.37
CA ARG A 81 8.89 32.96 0.59
C ARG A 81 9.21 31.80 1.52
N ILE A 82 8.70 30.63 1.17
CA ILE A 82 8.95 29.37 1.86
C ILE A 82 9.65 28.45 0.88
N THR A 83 10.83 27.97 1.28
CA THR A 83 11.58 26.94 0.60
C THR A 83 11.52 25.67 1.44
N VAL A 84 10.88 24.62 0.93
CA VAL A 84 10.83 23.30 1.55
C VAL A 84 11.75 22.38 0.76
N VAL A 85 12.81 21.90 1.38
CA VAL A 85 13.75 20.96 0.75
C VAL A 85 13.39 19.56 1.22
N THR A 86 13.14 18.68 0.25
CA THR A 86 12.94 17.25 0.48
C THR A 86 14.17 16.46 0.02
N LYS A 87 14.14 15.14 0.18
CA LYS A 87 15.23 14.26 -0.27
C LYS A 87 15.43 14.29 -1.80
N GLU A 88 14.36 14.48 -2.55
CA GLU A 88 14.36 14.37 -4.01
C GLU A 88 14.33 15.75 -4.66
N ASP A 89 13.58 16.70 -4.08
CA ASP A 89 13.27 17.99 -4.70
C ASP A 89 13.27 19.15 -3.71
N SER A 90 13.43 20.37 -4.23
CA SER A 90 13.29 21.63 -3.49
C SER A 90 12.08 22.41 -4.01
N PHE A 91 11.14 22.68 -3.13
CA PHE A 91 9.88 23.36 -3.42
C PHE A 91 9.94 24.80 -2.92
N ILE A 92 9.58 25.78 -3.75
CA ILE A 92 9.59 27.19 -3.38
C ILE A 92 8.23 27.80 -3.68
N PHE A 93 7.60 28.40 -2.68
CA PHE A 93 6.29 29.02 -2.82
C PHE A 93 6.10 30.22 -1.90
N LEU A 94 5.07 31.01 -2.19
CA LEU A 94 4.70 32.19 -1.41
C LEU A 94 3.44 31.90 -0.62
N ASP A 95 3.56 31.79 0.70
CA ASP A 95 2.45 31.49 1.59
C ASP A 95 2.47 32.36 2.85
N SER A 96 1.29 32.60 3.40
CA SER A 96 1.10 33.27 4.69
C SER A 96 1.25 32.31 5.87
N ASN A 97 1.02 31.00 5.69
CA ASN A 97 1.08 30.05 6.81
C ASN A 97 1.39 28.62 6.34
N LEU A 98 2.43 27.98 6.91
CA LEU A 98 2.76 26.58 6.62
C LEU A 98 1.80 25.55 7.27
N SER A 99 0.69 26.00 7.87
CA SER A 99 -0.32 25.14 8.51
C SER A 99 -1.00 24.14 7.55
N ALA A 100 -0.77 24.26 6.24
CA ALA A 100 -1.26 23.36 5.20
C ALA A 100 -0.60 21.96 5.23
N LEU A 101 0.50 21.78 5.95
CA LEU A 101 1.24 20.52 6.03
C LEU A 101 1.05 19.86 7.39
N THR A 102 0.41 18.69 7.41
CA THR A 102 0.49 17.81 8.57
C THR A 102 1.72 16.94 8.41
N VAL A 103 2.63 16.95 9.38
CA VAL A 103 3.85 16.13 9.36
C VAL A 103 3.87 15.12 10.50
N GLY A 104 4.60 14.03 10.30
CA GLY A 104 4.84 12.99 11.29
C GLY A 104 6.31 12.62 11.39
N LYS A 105 6.64 11.79 12.38
CA LYS A 105 7.97 11.18 12.47
C LYS A 105 8.15 10.20 11.30
N ILE A 106 9.35 10.21 10.72
CA ILE A 106 9.70 9.22 9.70
C ILE A 106 9.71 7.83 10.37
N PRO A 107 9.04 6.81 9.78
CA PRO A 107 9.07 5.47 10.34
C PRO A 107 10.52 4.94 10.38
N ASN A 108 10.93 4.41 11.53
CA ASN A 108 12.26 3.81 11.69
C ASN A 108 12.44 2.52 10.87
N SER A 109 11.38 1.97 10.27
CA SER A 109 11.43 0.78 9.43
C SER A 109 10.36 0.83 8.34
N ASN A 110 10.67 0.21 7.19
CA ASN A 110 9.72 -0.04 6.11
C ASN A 110 8.80 -1.24 6.37
N ILE A 111 8.98 -1.98 7.47
CA ILE A 111 8.08 -3.07 7.83
C ILE A 111 6.72 -2.45 8.15
N LYS A 112 5.73 -2.74 7.30
CA LYS A 112 4.33 -2.41 7.58
C LYS A 112 3.74 -3.46 8.50
N THR A 113 3.03 -3.03 9.52
CA THR A 113 2.35 -3.91 10.46
C THR A 113 0.86 -3.99 10.15
N GLY A 114 0.33 -5.22 10.14
CA GLY A 114 -1.10 -5.47 9.96
C GLY A 114 -1.92 -5.00 11.16
N LEU A 115 -3.24 -5.04 10.99
CA LEU A 115 -4.20 -4.59 12.00
C LEU A 115 -3.98 -5.23 13.37
N ASP A 116 -3.61 -6.50 13.39
CA ASP A 116 -3.45 -7.26 14.62
C ASP A 116 -2.32 -6.74 15.52
N LEU A 117 -1.38 -5.98 14.95
CA LEU A 117 -0.25 -5.38 15.65
C LEU A 117 -0.45 -3.87 15.88
N SER A 118 -1.09 -3.19 14.93
CA SER A 118 -1.31 -1.73 14.97
C SER A 118 -2.60 -1.32 15.67
N GLY A 119 -3.58 -2.22 15.75
CA GLY A 119 -4.96 -1.94 16.15
C GLY A 119 -5.82 -1.29 15.05
N GLY A 120 -7.14 -1.42 15.18
CA GLY A 120 -8.18 -0.85 14.32
C GLY A 120 -9.33 -1.81 14.04
N ALA A 121 -9.98 -1.67 12.88
CA ALA A 121 -11.14 -2.47 12.48
C ALA A 121 -10.90 -3.23 11.16
N ARG A 122 -11.50 -4.42 11.06
CA ARG A 122 -11.49 -5.27 9.87
C ARG A 122 -12.91 -5.70 9.54
N ALA A 123 -13.34 -5.49 8.30
CA ALA A 123 -14.62 -5.94 7.79
C ALA A 123 -14.40 -6.89 6.60
N LEU A 124 -15.01 -8.07 6.67
CA LEU A 124 -15.17 -8.98 5.53
C LEU A 124 -16.58 -8.84 5.02
N ILE A 125 -16.73 -8.38 3.78
CA ILE A 125 -18.04 -8.09 3.20
C ILE A 125 -18.23 -8.84 1.89
N ARG A 126 -19.49 -9.10 1.53
CA ARG A 126 -19.85 -9.70 0.24
C ARG A 126 -20.99 -8.95 -0.42
N PRO A 127 -21.09 -8.98 -1.76
CA PRO A 127 -22.31 -8.59 -2.46
C PRO A 127 -23.44 -9.58 -2.13
N VAL A 128 -24.63 -9.04 -1.82
CA VAL A 128 -25.82 -9.84 -1.46
C VAL A 128 -26.38 -10.59 -2.67
N ASN A 129 -26.32 -10.01 -3.86
CA ASN A 129 -26.92 -10.56 -5.08
C ASN A 129 -25.86 -10.87 -6.14
N GLY A 130 -25.32 -12.09 -6.12
CA GLY A 130 -24.52 -12.65 -7.20
C GLY A 130 -23.00 -12.59 -7.03
N SER A 131 -22.32 -13.41 -7.83
CA SER A 131 -20.87 -13.39 -8.00
C SER A 131 -20.49 -12.27 -8.96
N LEU A 132 -19.65 -11.34 -8.50
CA LEU A 132 -19.09 -10.30 -9.35
C LEU A 132 -18.00 -10.86 -10.27
N THR A 133 -17.92 -10.34 -11.49
CA THR A 133 -16.76 -10.51 -12.37
C THR A 133 -15.51 -9.85 -11.77
N ASP A 134 -14.32 -10.23 -12.24
CA ASP A 134 -13.07 -9.65 -11.75
C ASP A 134 -13.00 -8.13 -11.95
N LEU A 135 -13.59 -7.63 -13.04
CA LEU A 135 -13.69 -6.20 -13.33
C LEU A 135 -14.61 -5.49 -12.33
N GLU A 136 -15.81 -6.03 -12.09
CA GLU A 136 -16.75 -5.46 -11.11
C GLU A 136 -16.19 -5.50 -9.69
N MET A 137 -15.41 -6.54 -9.36
CA MET A 137 -14.75 -6.65 -8.07
C MET A 137 -13.61 -5.64 -7.93
N SER A 138 -12.83 -5.40 -8.99
CA SER A 138 -11.83 -4.33 -9.02
C SER A 138 -12.49 -2.95 -8.83
N ASP A 139 -13.61 -2.71 -9.51
CA ASP A 139 -14.36 -1.47 -9.39
C ASP A 139 -14.92 -1.28 -7.97
N LEU A 140 -15.38 -2.36 -7.35
CA LEU A 140 -15.84 -2.35 -5.96
C LEU A 140 -14.69 -2.03 -4.99
N VAL A 141 -13.49 -2.60 -5.19
CA VAL A 141 -12.28 -2.31 -4.42
C VAL A 141 -11.94 -0.82 -4.53
N ASP A 142 -11.79 -0.31 -5.75
CA ASP A 142 -11.39 1.07 -6.00
C ASP A 142 -12.42 2.06 -5.47
N SER A 143 -13.71 1.73 -5.67
CA SER A 143 -14.83 2.54 -5.19
C SER A 143 -14.87 2.64 -3.67
N THR A 144 -14.75 1.49 -3.00
CA THR A 144 -14.72 1.43 -1.54
C THR A 144 -13.51 2.17 -0.98
N ASN A 145 -12.34 2.02 -1.61
CA ASN A 145 -11.12 2.73 -1.24
C ASN A 145 -11.31 4.26 -1.35
N GLN A 146 -11.80 4.76 -2.49
CA GLN A 146 -12.08 6.19 -2.67
C GLN A 146 -13.03 6.72 -1.62
N ARG A 147 -14.14 6.02 -1.38
CA ARG A 147 -15.16 6.45 -0.43
C ARG A 147 -14.64 6.52 1.00
N LEU A 148 -13.93 5.50 1.47
CA LEU A 148 -13.37 5.50 2.83
C LEU A 148 -12.32 6.61 3.02
N ASN A 149 -11.53 6.91 1.98
CA ASN A 149 -10.58 8.03 2.02
C ASN A 149 -11.28 9.39 2.15
N VAL A 150 -12.45 9.59 1.53
CA VAL A 150 -13.23 10.84 1.65
C VAL A 150 -13.65 11.10 3.09
N PHE A 151 -13.98 10.04 3.84
CA PHE A 151 -14.30 10.14 5.28
C PHE A 151 -13.06 10.26 6.19
N GLY A 152 -11.90 10.55 5.62
CA GLY A 152 -10.67 10.81 6.39
C GLY A 152 -10.01 9.56 6.96
N LEU A 153 -10.45 8.35 6.58
CA LEU A 153 -9.75 7.13 6.95
C LEU A 153 -8.44 7.04 6.17
N THR A 154 -7.33 6.98 6.89
CA THR A 154 -5.98 6.80 6.32
C THR A 154 -5.43 5.42 6.67
N ASP A 155 -4.39 4.96 5.97
CA ASP A 155 -3.77 3.64 6.20
C ASP A 155 -4.75 2.46 6.09
N LEU A 156 -5.70 2.57 5.16
CA LEU A 156 -6.66 1.53 4.84
C LEU A 156 -6.13 0.57 3.78
N THR A 157 -6.51 -0.70 3.89
CA THR A 157 -6.25 -1.74 2.89
C THR A 157 -7.57 -2.35 2.45
N VAL A 158 -7.95 -2.12 1.20
CA VAL A 158 -9.13 -2.75 0.57
C VAL A 158 -8.62 -3.76 -0.46
N ARG A 159 -9.06 -5.02 -0.37
CA ARG A 159 -8.67 -6.06 -1.32
C ARG A 159 -9.77 -7.09 -1.53
N SER A 160 -9.83 -7.65 -2.74
CA SER A 160 -10.61 -8.85 -3.02
C SER A 160 -9.93 -10.07 -2.40
N VAL A 161 -10.73 -10.95 -1.79
CA VAL A 161 -10.30 -12.25 -1.27
C VAL A 161 -11.33 -13.31 -1.66
N THR A 162 -10.86 -14.52 -1.97
CA THR A 162 -11.72 -15.65 -2.33
C THR A 162 -11.63 -16.70 -1.22
N ASP A 163 -12.68 -17.49 -1.02
CA ASP A 163 -12.60 -18.71 -0.22
C ASP A 163 -12.31 -19.95 -1.09
N LEU A 164 -12.24 -21.12 -0.45
CA LEU A 164 -12.02 -22.39 -1.14
C LEU A 164 -13.21 -22.85 -1.97
N GLU A 165 -14.39 -22.25 -1.77
CA GLU A 165 -15.61 -22.52 -2.53
C GLU A 165 -15.74 -21.64 -3.77
N GLY A 166 -14.83 -20.67 -3.95
CA GLY A 166 -14.84 -19.73 -5.08
C GLY A 166 -15.70 -18.50 -4.84
N ASN A 167 -16.20 -18.27 -3.61
CA ASN A 167 -16.94 -17.05 -3.28
C ASN A 167 -15.97 -15.87 -3.14
N ASN A 168 -16.31 -14.76 -3.80
CA ASN A 168 -15.53 -13.52 -3.71
C ASN A 168 -16.04 -12.64 -2.57
N PHE A 169 -15.12 -12.14 -1.77
CA PHE A 169 -15.34 -11.21 -0.67
C PHE A 169 -14.46 -9.97 -0.86
N LEU A 170 -14.88 -8.88 -0.25
CA LEU A 170 -14.07 -7.69 -0.09
C LEU A 170 -13.60 -7.61 1.36
N LEU A 171 -12.29 -7.60 1.56
CA LEU A 171 -11.66 -7.44 2.86
C LEU A 171 -11.18 -5.99 3.00
N ILE A 172 -11.70 -5.32 4.01
CA ILE A 172 -11.35 -3.94 4.37
C ILE A 172 -10.67 -3.96 5.73
N GLU A 173 -9.47 -3.40 5.80
CA GLU A 173 -8.70 -3.23 7.04
C GLU A 173 -8.41 -1.74 7.22
N VAL A 174 -8.74 -1.16 8.37
CA VAL A 174 -8.51 0.24 8.67
C VAL A 174 -7.77 0.37 10.00
N ALA A 175 -6.55 0.89 9.95
CA ALA A 175 -5.74 1.10 11.15
C ALA A 175 -6.31 2.23 12.01
N GLY A 176 -6.39 2.02 13.32
CA GLY A 176 -6.76 3.06 14.29
C GLY A 176 -8.23 3.53 14.27
N ALA A 177 -9.08 3.03 13.37
CA ALA A 177 -10.50 3.37 13.32
C ALA A 177 -11.35 2.47 14.23
N ALA A 178 -12.46 3.01 14.74
CA ALA A 178 -13.44 2.24 15.48
C ALA A 178 -14.28 1.36 14.53
N PRO A 179 -14.70 0.16 14.94
CA PRO A 179 -15.53 -0.73 14.12
C PRO A 179 -16.87 -0.13 13.75
N GLU A 180 -17.47 0.65 14.65
CA GLU A 180 -18.77 1.28 14.44
C GLU A 180 -18.69 2.32 13.32
N ASP A 181 -17.58 3.07 13.25
CA ASP A 181 -17.32 4.01 12.15
C ASP A 181 -17.25 3.24 10.83
N LEU A 182 -16.47 2.16 10.78
CA LEU A 182 -16.30 1.33 9.59
C LEU A 182 -17.62 0.68 9.16
N GLU A 183 -18.39 0.10 10.09
CA GLU A 183 -19.70 -0.48 9.82
C GLU A 183 -20.65 0.57 9.25
N SER A 184 -20.73 1.76 9.87
CA SER A 184 -21.63 2.82 9.41
C SER A 184 -21.30 3.31 7.99
N LEU A 185 -20.02 3.32 7.62
CA LEU A 185 -19.55 3.72 6.30
C LEU A 185 -19.80 2.65 5.25
N ILE A 186 -19.65 1.37 5.61
CA ILE A 186 -19.90 0.24 4.71
C ILE A 186 -21.41 0.02 4.51
N SER A 187 -22.20 0.09 5.57
CA SER A 187 -23.64 -0.22 5.54
C SER A 187 -24.47 0.83 4.81
N LYS A 188 -23.99 2.07 4.71
CA LYS A 188 -24.62 3.10 3.88
C LYS A 188 -24.32 2.81 2.42
N GLN A 189 -25.34 2.83 1.56
CA GLN A 189 -25.12 2.88 0.11
C GLN A 189 -24.59 4.28 -0.25
N GLY A 190 -23.43 4.34 -0.90
CA GLY A 190 -22.82 5.61 -1.31
C GLY A 190 -23.72 6.38 -2.28
N LYS A 191 -23.88 7.68 -2.05
CA LYS A 191 -24.71 8.58 -2.88
C LYS A 191 -23.83 9.58 -3.59
N PHE A 192 -23.70 9.46 -4.91
CA PHE A 192 -23.04 10.49 -5.73
C PHE A 192 -24.05 11.47 -6.29
N GLU A 193 -23.70 12.75 -6.24
CA GLU A 193 -24.49 13.83 -6.81
C GLU A 193 -23.58 14.81 -7.54
N ALA A 194 -23.92 15.12 -8.79
CA ALA A 194 -23.31 16.21 -9.52
C ALA A 194 -24.27 17.39 -9.54
N ASN A 195 -23.88 18.48 -8.88
CA ASN A 195 -24.69 19.67 -8.69
C ASN A 195 -24.15 20.83 -9.50
N ILE A 196 -25.05 21.69 -10.00
CA ILE A 196 -24.70 22.98 -10.60
C ILE A 196 -25.38 24.03 -9.74
N GLY A 197 -24.57 24.83 -9.03
CA GLY A 197 -25.06 25.62 -7.91
C GLY A 197 -25.73 24.72 -6.87
N ASN A 198 -26.98 25.03 -6.51
CA ASN A 198 -27.77 24.27 -5.53
C ASN A 198 -28.70 23.23 -6.17
N ILE A 199 -28.57 22.95 -7.48
CA ILE A 199 -29.47 22.06 -8.23
C ILE A 199 -28.72 20.81 -8.66
N THR A 200 -29.26 19.64 -8.33
CA THR A 200 -28.72 18.36 -8.79
C THR A 200 -28.97 18.14 -10.28
N ALA A 201 -27.89 18.12 -11.06
CA ALA A 201 -27.92 17.86 -12.48
C ALA A 201 -28.12 16.37 -12.76
N PHE A 202 -27.33 15.51 -12.11
CA PHE A 202 -27.44 14.06 -12.23
C PHE A 202 -26.86 13.34 -11.02
N ILE A 203 -27.32 12.12 -10.78
CA ILE A 203 -26.89 11.24 -9.67
C ILE A 203 -26.27 9.94 -10.17
N GLY A 204 -25.48 9.28 -9.32
CA GLY A 204 -25.02 7.91 -9.56
C GLY A 204 -26.14 6.87 -9.36
N GLY A 205 -25.85 5.61 -9.66
CA GLY A 205 -26.69 4.45 -9.28
C GLY A 205 -27.75 4.09 -10.29
N ASP A 206 -27.33 3.54 -11.44
CA ASP A 206 -28.15 3.02 -12.56
C ASP A 206 -29.33 3.90 -13.01
N LYS A 207 -29.41 5.15 -12.53
CA LYS A 207 -30.54 6.06 -12.73
C LYS A 207 -30.18 7.13 -13.75
N ASP A 208 -29.25 8.02 -13.40
CA ASP A 208 -28.92 9.17 -14.24
C ASP A 208 -27.63 8.93 -15.02
N ILE A 209 -26.56 8.40 -14.41
CA ILE A 209 -25.37 7.93 -15.14
C ILE A 209 -25.56 6.45 -15.49
N THR A 210 -25.67 6.13 -16.77
CA THR A 210 -25.93 4.76 -17.25
C THR A 210 -24.65 4.03 -17.67
N HIS A 211 -23.59 4.77 -18.02
CA HIS A 211 -22.30 4.18 -18.36
C HIS A 211 -21.15 5.16 -18.18
N VAL A 212 -19.99 4.66 -17.73
CA VAL A 212 -18.73 5.40 -17.65
C VAL A 212 -17.71 4.66 -18.51
N PHE A 213 -17.27 5.27 -19.61
CA PHE A 213 -16.35 4.62 -20.53
C PHE A 213 -14.94 4.56 -19.94
N ARG A 214 -14.33 3.37 -20.00
CA ARG A 214 -12.97 3.07 -19.52
C ARG A 214 -12.07 2.42 -20.56
N ASP A 215 -12.64 2.10 -21.72
CA ASP A 215 -11.92 1.49 -22.83
C ASP A 215 -11.21 2.55 -23.68
N ALA A 216 -10.25 2.11 -24.49
CA ALA A 216 -9.47 3.01 -25.35
C ALA A 216 -10.30 3.64 -26.49
N THR A 217 -11.58 3.28 -26.65
CA THR A 217 -12.44 3.82 -27.71
C THR A 217 -13.03 5.18 -27.34
N GLN A 218 -13.32 5.38 -26.05
CA GLN A 218 -14.01 6.56 -25.51
C GLN A 218 -13.31 7.13 -24.27
N SER A 219 -12.11 6.65 -23.96
CA SER A 219 -11.23 7.23 -22.96
C SER A 219 -9.78 7.25 -23.44
N ALA A 220 -9.06 8.34 -23.16
CA ALA A 220 -7.68 8.51 -23.59
C ALA A 220 -6.89 9.41 -22.63
N VAL A 221 -5.62 9.08 -22.47
CA VAL A 221 -4.61 9.98 -21.90
C VAL A 221 -3.69 10.41 -23.04
N TYR A 222 -3.53 11.71 -23.22
CA TYR A 222 -2.80 12.30 -24.33
C TYR A 222 -1.31 12.47 -23.99
N PRO A 223 -0.41 12.49 -24.99
CA PRO A 223 1.01 12.74 -24.76
C PRO A 223 1.25 14.03 -23.96
N PRO A 224 2.21 14.03 -23.01
CA PRO A 224 2.53 15.21 -22.21
C PRO A 224 3.13 16.32 -23.07
N GLU A 225 2.74 17.55 -22.77
CA GLU A 225 3.26 18.78 -23.36
C GLU A 225 4.09 19.54 -22.33
N GLN A 226 5.19 20.15 -22.75
CA GLN A 226 6.04 20.95 -21.87
C GLN A 226 5.43 22.35 -21.67
N LEU A 227 5.30 22.76 -20.42
CA LEU A 227 4.83 24.06 -19.99
C LEU A 227 5.98 25.09 -19.98
N GLY A 228 5.63 26.37 -19.98
CA GLY A 228 6.60 27.47 -20.07
C GLY A 228 7.54 27.61 -18.85
N ASP A 229 7.21 26.95 -17.73
CA ASP A 229 8.02 26.87 -16.51
C ASP A 229 8.95 25.64 -16.47
N GLY A 230 8.96 24.83 -17.54
CA GLY A 230 9.75 23.62 -17.65
C GLY A 230 9.08 22.36 -17.11
N SER A 231 7.89 22.47 -16.51
CA SER A 231 7.07 21.32 -16.11
C SER A 231 6.36 20.69 -17.31
N TYR A 232 5.71 19.55 -17.10
CA TYR A 232 4.93 18.84 -18.11
C TYR A 232 3.48 18.72 -17.69
N SER A 233 2.56 18.79 -18.66
CA SER A 233 1.13 18.53 -18.45
C SER A 233 0.63 17.52 -19.49
N SER A 234 -0.08 16.50 -19.03
CA SER A 234 -0.77 15.52 -19.87
C SER A 234 -2.27 15.66 -19.65
N ARG A 235 -3.02 15.77 -20.75
CA ARG A 235 -4.48 15.84 -20.70
C ARG A 235 -5.07 14.43 -20.70
N PHE A 236 -6.27 14.28 -20.16
CA PHE A 236 -7.08 13.09 -20.35
C PHE A 236 -8.51 13.48 -20.74
N SER A 237 -9.21 12.53 -21.36
CA SER A 237 -10.64 12.63 -21.61
C SER A 237 -11.31 11.26 -21.47
N PHE A 238 -12.55 11.24 -21.01
CA PHE A 238 -13.41 10.07 -21.08
C PHE A 238 -14.88 10.47 -21.21
N THR A 239 -15.69 9.60 -21.81
CA THR A 239 -17.12 9.86 -22.00
C THR A 239 -17.94 9.22 -20.86
N ILE A 240 -19.05 9.88 -20.48
CA ILE A 240 -20.14 9.27 -19.72
C ILE A 240 -21.42 9.27 -20.53
N THR A 241 -22.31 8.33 -20.24
CA THR A 241 -23.67 8.31 -20.79
C THR A 241 -24.67 8.65 -19.69
N LEU A 242 -25.54 9.61 -19.98
CA LEU A 242 -26.66 10.02 -19.14
C LEU A 242 -27.97 9.41 -19.65
N SER A 243 -28.90 9.14 -18.73
CA SER A 243 -30.29 8.83 -19.07
C SER A 243 -30.94 10.04 -19.75
N SER A 244 -31.97 9.81 -20.56
CA SER A 244 -32.67 10.90 -21.26
C SER A 244 -33.23 11.95 -20.30
N GLN A 245 -33.67 11.53 -19.10
CA GLN A 245 -34.18 12.44 -18.07
C GLN A 245 -33.06 13.30 -17.48
N ALA A 246 -31.90 12.70 -17.20
CA ALA A 246 -30.73 13.41 -16.69
C ALA A 246 -30.15 14.38 -17.72
N ALA A 247 -30.05 13.96 -18.99
CA ALA A 247 -29.60 14.81 -20.08
C ALA A 247 -30.51 16.03 -20.28
N GLN A 248 -31.83 15.85 -20.20
CA GLN A 248 -32.79 16.96 -20.26
C GLN A 248 -32.65 17.89 -19.06
N ARG A 249 -32.57 17.33 -17.85
CA ARG A 249 -32.39 18.12 -16.62
C ARG A 249 -31.12 18.96 -16.68
N HIS A 250 -30.01 18.37 -17.10
CA HIS A 250 -28.75 19.06 -17.30
C HIS A 250 -28.88 20.21 -18.31
N ALA A 251 -29.51 19.98 -19.46
CA ALA A 251 -29.76 21.02 -20.47
C ALA A 251 -30.60 22.19 -19.92
N ASP A 252 -31.68 21.89 -19.19
CA ASP A 252 -32.58 22.90 -18.62
C ASP A 252 -31.90 23.77 -17.57
N ILE A 253 -30.97 23.17 -16.80
CA ILE A 253 -30.14 23.88 -15.82
C ILE A 253 -29.14 24.76 -16.55
N THR A 254 -28.32 24.20 -17.45
CA THR A 254 -27.25 24.95 -18.13
C THR A 254 -27.77 26.07 -19.00
N ASN A 255 -28.98 25.95 -19.58
CA ASN A 255 -29.62 27.00 -20.37
C ASN A 255 -29.74 28.34 -19.60
N LYS A 256 -29.93 28.27 -18.28
CA LYS A 256 -30.13 29.43 -17.41
C LYS A 256 -28.81 30.09 -16.97
N ILE A 257 -27.67 29.43 -17.21
CA ILE A 257 -26.38 29.85 -16.69
C ILE A 257 -25.67 30.72 -17.73
N PRO A 258 -25.20 31.94 -17.37
CA PRO A 258 -24.46 32.78 -18.30
C PRO A 258 -23.07 32.18 -18.58
N ILE A 259 -22.52 32.54 -19.74
CA ILE A 259 -21.15 32.19 -20.11
C ILE A 259 -20.20 33.06 -19.26
N ASP A 260 -19.15 32.46 -18.71
CA ASP A 260 -18.14 33.17 -17.91
C ASP A 260 -17.36 34.15 -18.80
N PRO A 261 -17.44 35.48 -18.57
CA PRO A 261 -16.70 36.46 -19.34
C PRO A 261 -15.18 36.30 -19.23
N ALA A 262 -14.68 35.76 -18.12
CA ALA A 262 -13.25 35.53 -17.90
C ALA A 262 -12.72 34.30 -18.65
N SER A 263 -13.60 33.43 -19.14
CA SER A 263 -13.24 32.20 -19.85
C SER A 263 -13.00 32.35 -21.35
N ASN A 264 -13.00 33.58 -21.89
CA ASN A 264 -13.03 33.84 -23.34
C ASN A 264 -14.17 33.09 -24.07
N GLY A 265 -15.29 32.86 -23.37
CA GLY A 265 -16.47 32.19 -23.92
C GLY A 265 -16.43 30.67 -23.91
N GLN A 266 -15.42 30.05 -23.31
CA GLN A 266 -15.24 28.59 -23.32
C GLN A 266 -16.10 27.86 -22.29
N TYR A 267 -16.38 28.50 -21.15
CA TYR A 267 -17.05 27.88 -20.02
C TYR A 267 -18.25 28.68 -19.54
N LEU A 268 -19.16 28.00 -18.86
CA LEU A 268 -20.23 28.63 -18.09
C LEU A 268 -19.67 29.25 -16.79
N SER A 269 -20.43 30.20 -16.24
CA SER A 269 -20.10 30.92 -15.00
C SER A 269 -20.26 30.09 -13.72
N GLU A 270 -20.97 28.97 -13.80
CA GLU A 270 -21.07 28.00 -12.71
C GLU A 270 -20.37 26.69 -13.10
N ASN A 271 -19.85 26.01 -12.08
CA ASN A 271 -19.18 24.73 -12.21
C ASN A 271 -20.14 23.59 -11.83
N LEU A 272 -19.78 22.39 -12.30
CA LEU A 272 -20.36 21.14 -11.88
C LEU A 272 -19.57 20.64 -10.66
N THR A 273 -20.18 20.73 -9.48
CA THR A 273 -19.62 20.28 -8.21
C THR A 273 -20.01 18.82 -7.97
N LEU A 274 -19.02 18.00 -7.64
CA LEU A 274 -19.21 16.56 -7.45
C LEU A 274 -19.20 16.26 -5.96
N PHE A 275 -20.24 15.57 -5.49
CA PHE A 275 -20.41 15.18 -4.10
C PHE A 275 -20.46 13.66 -3.97
N LEU A 276 -19.87 13.14 -2.90
CA LEU A 276 -20.01 11.75 -2.46
C LEU A 276 -20.48 11.74 -1.00
N ASP A 277 -21.66 11.18 -0.75
CA ASP A 277 -22.30 11.16 0.57
C ASP A 277 -22.46 12.55 1.22
N GLY A 278 -22.56 13.60 0.40
CA GLY A 278 -22.69 14.99 0.83
C GLY A 278 -21.37 15.74 1.02
N GLU A 279 -20.23 15.03 0.93
CA GLU A 279 -18.90 15.65 0.96
C GLU A 279 -18.47 16.06 -0.45
N LEU A 280 -17.93 17.28 -0.59
CA LEU A 280 -17.40 17.77 -1.86
C LEU A 280 -16.11 17.02 -2.20
N VAL A 281 -16.06 16.39 -3.38
CA VAL A 281 -14.92 15.54 -3.78
C VAL A 281 -14.14 16.09 -4.97
N ASP A 282 -14.81 16.82 -5.86
CA ASP A 282 -14.21 17.42 -7.05
C ASP A 282 -15.11 18.50 -7.65
N GLU A 283 -14.55 19.31 -8.55
CA GLU A 283 -15.28 20.37 -9.25
C GLU A 283 -14.82 20.46 -10.72
N LEU A 284 -15.79 20.52 -11.65
CA LEU A 284 -15.53 20.52 -13.08
C LEU A 284 -16.15 21.76 -13.74
N ARG A 285 -15.41 22.40 -14.64
CA ARG A 285 -15.98 23.49 -15.46
C ARG A 285 -16.89 22.93 -16.54
N ILE A 286 -17.99 23.63 -16.83
CA ILE A 286 -18.97 23.22 -17.84
C ILE A 286 -18.70 23.98 -19.14
N SER A 287 -18.48 23.27 -20.25
CA SER A 287 -18.29 23.90 -21.56
C SER A 287 -19.52 24.70 -21.98
N SER A 288 -19.31 25.89 -22.57
CA SER A 288 -20.39 26.70 -23.14
C SER A 288 -21.17 25.97 -24.25
N GLY A 289 -20.56 24.98 -24.91
CA GLY A 289 -21.22 24.12 -25.89
C GLY A 289 -22.35 23.26 -25.32
N LEU A 290 -22.36 22.99 -24.01
CA LEU A 290 -23.41 22.21 -23.34
C LEU A 290 -24.60 23.07 -22.87
N LYS A 291 -24.56 24.39 -23.09
CA LYS A 291 -25.62 25.30 -22.69
C LYS A 291 -26.93 24.99 -23.42
N GLY A 292 -27.94 24.53 -22.68
CA GLY A 292 -29.26 24.21 -23.25
C GLY A 292 -29.27 23.03 -24.20
N GLN A 293 -28.18 22.25 -24.28
CA GLN A 293 -28.09 21.09 -25.17
C GLN A 293 -28.41 19.80 -24.44
N VAL A 294 -29.36 19.04 -24.99
CA VAL A 294 -29.72 17.70 -24.49
C VAL A 294 -28.69 16.70 -25.00
N ALA A 295 -27.60 16.54 -24.24
CA ALA A 295 -26.51 15.63 -24.56
C ALA A 295 -26.59 14.39 -23.67
N SER A 296 -26.93 13.23 -24.27
CA SER A 296 -26.89 11.93 -23.58
C SER A 296 -25.47 11.42 -23.40
N GLN A 297 -24.50 11.92 -24.15
CA GLN A 297 -23.09 11.62 -23.97
C GLN A 297 -22.32 12.91 -23.70
N ILE A 298 -21.57 12.91 -22.60
CA ILE A 298 -20.78 14.07 -22.17
C ILE A 298 -19.33 13.62 -22.02
N SER A 299 -18.42 14.38 -22.62
CA SER A 299 -16.98 14.20 -22.43
C SER A 299 -16.53 14.95 -21.19
N ILE A 300 -15.89 14.23 -20.27
CA ILE A 300 -15.19 14.76 -19.11
C ILE A 300 -13.71 14.84 -19.46
N GLN A 301 -13.08 15.97 -19.14
CA GLN A 301 -11.69 16.25 -19.44
C GLN A 301 -10.98 16.78 -18.20
N GLY A 302 -9.68 16.53 -18.13
CA GLY A 302 -8.80 17.06 -17.09
C GLY A 302 -7.34 16.90 -17.48
N SER A 303 -6.44 17.13 -16.53
CA SER A 303 -5.01 17.04 -16.77
C SER A 303 -4.22 16.68 -15.52
N GLY A 304 -3.17 15.88 -15.69
CA GLY A 304 -2.12 15.69 -14.69
C GLY A 304 -0.87 16.47 -15.05
N SER A 305 -0.16 16.96 -14.03
CA SER A 305 1.07 17.72 -14.19
C SER A 305 2.23 17.03 -13.47
N GLY A 306 3.45 17.24 -13.94
CA GLY A 306 4.63 16.62 -13.36
C GLY A 306 5.94 17.28 -13.80
N THR A 307 7.00 17.04 -13.03
CA THR A 307 8.36 17.52 -13.36
C THR A 307 8.97 16.78 -14.55
N THR A 308 8.47 15.58 -14.87
CA THR A 308 8.88 14.77 -16.02
C THR A 308 7.66 14.37 -16.86
N PRO A 309 7.86 14.03 -18.15
CA PRO A 309 6.80 13.51 -19.00
C PRO A 309 6.08 12.29 -18.41
N ASP A 310 6.84 11.36 -17.82
CA ASP A 310 6.31 10.12 -17.26
C ASP A 310 5.44 10.37 -16.03
N ILE A 311 5.83 11.32 -15.17
CA ILE A 311 5.04 11.71 -13.99
C ILE A 311 3.73 12.37 -14.45
N ALA A 312 3.79 13.33 -15.38
CA ALA A 312 2.58 13.99 -15.88
C ALA A 312 1.59 12.99 -16.50
N LEU A 313 2.10 12.01 -17.27
CA LEU A 313 1.30 10.94 -17.85
C LEU A 313 0.67 10.03 -16.79
N SER A 314 1.43 9.67 -15.76
CA SER A 314 0.96 8.85 -14.64
C SER A 314 -0.13 9.57 -13.85
N GLU A 315 0.07 10.84 -13.52
CA GLU A 315 -0.90 11.68 -12.81
C GLU A 315 -2.19 11.87 -13.62
N ALA A 316 -2.09 12.13 -14.93
CA ALA A 316 -3.26 12.27 -15.78
C ALA A 316 -4.09 10.97 -15.81
N ARG A 317 -3.43 9.82 -15.89
CA ARG A 317 -4.08 8.51 -15.81
C ARG A 317 -4.71 8.27 -14.44
N ALA A 318 -4.03 8.62 -13.35
CA ALA A 318 -4.54 8.47 -12.00
C ALA A 318 -5.79 9.34 -11.77
N GLN A 319 -5.77 10.61 -12.20
CA GLN A 319 -6.93 11.51 -12.10
C GLN A 319 -8.10 11.02 -12.96
N MET A 320 -7.84 10.57 -14.19
CA MET A 320 -8.88 9.99 -15.06
C MET A 320 -9.58 8.81 -14.37
N HIS A 321 -8.79 7.85 -13.86
CA HIS A 321 -9.33 6.69 -13.16
C HIS A 321 -10.03 7.07 -11.84
N LYS A 322 -9.53 8.07 -11.12
CA LYS A 322 -10.20 8.62 -9.93
C LYS A 322 -11.60 9.13 -10.28
N LEU A 323 -11.73 9.98 -11.31
CA LEU A 323 -13.03 10.51 -11.72
C LEU A 323 -13.96 9.43 -12.27
N GLN A 324 -13.44 8.52 -13.11
CA GLN A 324 -14.21 7.37 -13.60
C GLN A 324 -14.73 6.51 -12.43
N THR A 325 -13.86 6.24 -11.46
CA THR A 325 -14.23 5.51 -10.24
C THR A 325 -15.25 6.28 -9.44
N LEU A 326 -15.08 7.59 -9.23
CA LEU A 326 -16.03 8.43 -8.50
C LEU A 326 -17.43 8.39 -9.11
N LEU A 327 -17.53 8.56 -10.43
CA LEU A 327 -18.79 8.52 -11.17
C LEU A 327 -19.43 7.12 -11.13
N LEU A 328 -18.63 6.07 -10.96
CA LEU A 328 -19.11 4.71 -10.68
C LEU A 328 -19.44 4.49 -9.19
N THR A 329 -18.75 5.12 -8.24
CA THR A 329 -18.88 4.90 -6.79
C THR A 329 -20.24 5.32 -6.26
N GLY A 330 -20.81 6.34 -6.88
CA GLY A 330 -22.20 6.76 -6.68
C GLY A 330 -23.26 5.73 -6.95
N SER A 331 -22.81 4.61 -7.52
CA SER A 331 -23.63 3.71 -8.27
C SER A 331 -23.50 2.28 -7.86
N ILE A 332 -22.70 1.92 -6.84
CA ILE A 332 -22.50 0.51 -6.47
C ILE A 332 -23.88 -0.14 -6.33
N PRO A 333 -24.34 -0.94 -7.31
CA PRO A 333 -25.71 -1.45 -7.34
C PRO A 333 -25.84 -2.67 -6.44
N TYR A 334 -24.75 -3.06 -5.79
CA TYR A 334 -24.65 -4.20 -4.92
C TYR A 334 -24.89 -3.75 -3.49
N LYS A 335 -25.98 -4.23 -2.91
CA LYS A 335 -26.13 -4.23 -1.46
C LYS A 335 -24.98 -5.06 -0.89
N LEU A 336 -24.16 -4.45 -0.04
CA LEU A 336 -23.06 -5.12 0.63
C LEU A 336 -23.56 -5.65 1.98
N GLU A 337 -23.18 -6.86 2.31
CA GLU A 337 -23.44 -7.49 3.59
C GLU A 337 -22.12 -7.73 4.31
N ILE A 338 -22.06 -7.32 5.57
CA ILE A 338 -20.92 -7.57 6.44
C ILE A 338 -21.04 -8.99 6.97
N ILE A 339 -20.14 -9.87 6.53
CA ILE A 339 -20.05 -11.26 6.97
C ILE A 339 -19.31 -11.37 8.30
N LYS A 340 -18.30 -10.51 8.48
CA LYS A 340 -17.52 -10.48 9.70
C LYS A 340 -16.99 -9.08 9.97
N LEU A 341 -17.11 -8.65 11.22
CA LEU A 341 -16.50 -7.42 11.72
C LEU A 341 -15.62 -7.78 12.92
N ASP A 342 -14.31 -7.55 12.80
CA ASP A 342 -13.34 -7.78 13.85
C ASP A 342 -12.74 -6.44 14.30
N THR A 343 -12.38 -6.35 15.58
CA THR A 343 -11.71 -5.18 16.14
C THR A 343 -10.58 -5.56 17.06
N ILE A 344 -9.51 -4.77 17.02
CA ILE A 344 -8.37 -4.89 17.92
C ILE A 344 -8.03 -3.50 18.40
N SER A 345 -8.07 -3.25 19.70
CA SER A 345 -7.67 -1.95 20.23
C SER A 345 -6.16 -1.72 20.04
N PRO A 346 -5.72 -0.47 19.77
CA PRO A 346 -4.29 -0.16 19.62
C PRO A 346 -3.44 -0.61 20.82
N SER A 347 -3.96 -0.47 22.04
CA SER A 347 -3.30 -0.94 23.27
C SER A 347 -3.09 -2.46 23.28
N LEU A 348 -4.05 -3.22 22.73
CA LEU A 348 -3.95 -4.66 22.65
C LEU A 348 -2.95 -5.07 21.56
N GLY A 349 -2.95 -4.39 20.41
CA GLY A 349 -1.95 -4.58 19.36
C GLY A 349 -0.50 -4.31 19.84
N GLU A 350 -0.29 -3.24 20.62
CA GLU A 350 1.01 -2.95 21.22
C GLU A 350 1.44 -4.05 22.22
N ALA A 351 0.51 -4.49 23.07
CA ALA A 351 0.76 -5.59 24.01
C ALA A 351 1.09 -6.91 23.29
N PHE A 352 0.39 -7.21 22.19
CA PHE A 352 0.68 -8.37 21.35
C PHE A 352 2.06 -8.25 20.70
N THR A 353 2.40 -7.09 20.16
CA THR A 353 3.71 -6.85 19.53
C THR A 353 4.84 -7.09 20.53
N LYS A 354 4.74 -6.55 21.75
CA LYS A 354 5.71 -6.79 22.84
C LYS A 354 5.80 -8.27 23.21
N SER A 355 4.65 -8.94 23.32
CA SER A 355 4.59 -10.36 23.64
C SER A 355 5.25 -11.22 22.55
N MET A 356 5.01 -10.92 21.28
CA MET A 356 5.60 -11.65 20.14
C MET A 356 7.11 -11.47 20.05
N ILE A 357 7.63 -10.26 20.32
CA ILE A 357 9.09 -10.03 20.41
C ILE A 357 9.69 -10.85 21.56
N SER A 358 9.04 -10.85 22.72
CA SER A 358 9.51 -11.64 23.87
C SER A 358 9.49 -13.15 23.58
N LEU A 359 8.44 -13.63 22.91
CA LEU A 359 8.30 -15.02 22.50
C LEU A 359 9.38 -15.42 21.50
N ALA A 360 9.64 -14.58 20.48
CA ALA A 360 10.69 -14.83 19.51
C ALA A 360 12.06 -14.96 20.18
N PHE A 361 12.36 -14.10 21.16
CA PHE A 361 13.59 -14.19 21.94
C PHE A 361 13.67 -15.49 22.76
N VAL A 362 12.57 -15.88 23.43
CA VAL A 362 12.51 -17.13 24.20
C VAL A 362 12.73 -18.35 23.29
N VAL A 363 12.04 -18.41 22.14
CA VAL A 363 12.21 -19.48 21.14
C VAL A 363 13.67 -19.55 20.67
N PHE A 364 14.29 -18.40 20.39
CA PHE A 364 15.68 -18.33 19.97
C PHE A 364 16.64 -18.91 21.03
N VAL A 365 16.45 -18.57 22.30
CA VAL A 365 17.27 -19.09 23.41
C VAL A 365 17.05 -20.60 23.62
N ILE A 366 15.80 -21.07 23.57
CA ILE A 366 15.48 -22.49 23.73
C ILE A 366 16.13 -23.31 22.62
N VAL A 367 15.94 -22.91 21.35
CA VAL A 367 16.54 -23.62 20.20
C VAL A 367 18.06 -23.62 20.30
N SER A 368 18.67 -22.48 20.61
CA SER A 368 20.13 -22.37 20.81
C SER A 368 20.65 -23.35 21.86
N THR A 369 19.92 -23.45 22.98
CA THR A 369 20.26 -24.35 24.09
C THR A 369 20.12 -25.82 23.70
N VAL A 370 19.03 -26.20 23.03
CA VAL A 370 18.81 -27.57 22.56
C VAL A 370 19.90 -28.00 21.57
N ILE A 371 20.26 -27.14 20.62
CA ILE A 371 21.33 -27.40 19.65
C ILE A 371 22.68 -27.53 20.35
N PHE A 372 22.97 -26.67 21.34
CA PHE A 372 24.19 -26.78 22.13
C PHE A 372 24.27 -28.09 22.91
N ILE A 373 23.18 -28.50 23.57
CA ILE A 373 23.12 -29.75 24.34
C ILE A 373 23.30 -30.97 23.42
N LYS A 374 22.64 -31.00 22.25
CA LYS A 374 22.71 -32.11 21.30
C LYS A 374 24.11 -32.29 20.73
N TYR A 375 24.71 -31.23 20.20
CA TYR A 375 25.97 -31.34 19.45
C TYR A 375 27.22 -31.07 20.28
N ARG A 376 27.11 -30.39 21.43
CA ARG A 376 28.23 -30.03 22.34
C ARG A 376 29.40 -29.31 21.65
N LYS A 377 29.15 -28.68 20.49
CA LYS A 377 30.15 -28.01 19.65
C LYS A 377 29.75 -26.55 19.45
N ILE A 378 30.41 -25.65 20.18
CA ILE A 378 30.12 -24.19 20.16
C ILE A 378 30.11 -23.63 18.73
N LYS A 379 31.04 -24.06 17.86
CA LYS A 379 31.11 -23.58 16.48
C LYS A 379 29.89 -23.97 15.63
N ILE A 380 29.34 -25.17 15.83
CA ILE A 380 28.11 -25.62 15.14
C ILE A 380 26.93 -24.83 15.67
N THR A 381 26.82 -24.68 16.99
CA THR A 381 25.76 -23.88 17.62
C THR A 381 25.75 -22.44 17.09
N LEU A 382 26.91 -21.78 17.03
CA LEU A 382 27.01 -20.42 16.49
C LEU A 382 26.62 -20.34 15.01
N ALA A 383 27.00 -21.34 14.20
CA ALA A 383 26.61 -21.39 12.79
C ALA A 383 25.09 -21.53 12.63
N VAL A 384 24.45 -22.35 13.47
CA VAL A 384 22.98 -22.52 13.48
C VAL A 384 22.29 -21.21 13.84
N ILE A 385 22.71 -20.59 14.94
CA ILE A 385 22.18 -19.32 15.45
C ILE A 385 22.29 -18.21 14.39
N LEU A 386 23.46 -18.06 13.76
CA LEU A 386 23.67 -17.05 12.73
C LEU A 386 22.78 -17.30 11.52
N THR A 387 22.59 -18.56 11.13
CA THR A 387 21.74 -18.93 9.99
C THR A 387 20.28 -18.64 10.29
N MET A 388 19.78 -19.00 11.48
CA MET A 388 18.41 -18.67 11.92
C MET A 388 18.16 -17.16 11.90
N PHE A 389 19.08 -16.38 12.48
CA PHE A 389 18.97 -14.91 12.49
C PHE A 389 18.96 -14.34 11.08
N SER A 390 19.80 -14.88 10.20
CA SER A 390 19.87 -14.48 8.79
C SER A 390 18.57 -14.75 8.04
N GLU A 391 17.92 -15.88 8.29
CA GLU A 391 16.64 -16.25 7.66
C GLU A 391 15.52 -15.29 8.05
N VAL A 392 15.43 -14.93 9.33
CA VAL A 392 14.45 -13.95 9.81
C VAL A 392 14.68 -12.60 9.14
N LEU A 393 15.92 -12.12 9.11
CA LEU A 393 16.25 -10.84 8.46
C LEU A 393 15.92 -10.85 6.97
N ILE A 394 16.28 -11.90 6.23
CA ILE A 394 16.00 -11.99 4.80
C ILE A 394 14.48 -12.05 4.56
N THR A 395 13.74 -12.80 5.37
CA THR A 395 12.27 -12.87 5.27
C THR A 395 11.62 -11.51 5.50
N LEU A 396 12.03 -10.78 6.54
CA LEU A 396 11.56 -9.43 6.81
C LEU A 396 11.98 -8.44 5.72
N GLY A 397 13.18 -8.58 5.16
CA GLY A 397 13.67 -7.76 4.05
C GLY A 397 12.85 -7.93 2.78
N ILE A 398 12.50 -9.17 2.43
CA ILE A 398 11.64 -9.46 1.28
C ILE A 398 10.21 -8.96 1.55
N ALA A 399 9.66 -9.18 2.75
CA ALA A 399 8.34 -8.66 3.12
C ALA A 399 8.28 -7.13 3.02
N SER A 400 9.33 -6.45 3.49
CA SER A 400 9.49 -5.00 3.40
C SER A 400 9.57 -4.50 1.95
N LEU A 401 10.37 -5.17 1.11
CA LEU A 401 10.50 -4.87 -0.31
C LEU A 401 9.15 -4.95 -1.03
N LEU A 402 8.34 -5.97 -0.71
CA LEU A 402 7.02 -6.19 -1.29
C LEU A 402 5.92 -5.34 -0.64
N ARG A 403 6.27 -4.47 0.32
CA ARG A 403 5.33 -3.66 1.13
C ARG A 403 4.22 -4.50 1.77
N TRP A 404 4.55 -5.72 2.17
CA TRP A 404 3.60 -6.64 2.78
C TRP A 404 3.28 -6.23 4.22
N ASN A 405 2.00 -6.20 4.59
CA ASN A 405 1.56 -5.93 5.95
C ASN A 405 1.77 -7.19 6.82
N LEU A 406 2.70 -7.12 7.77
CA LEU A 406 3.00 -8.22 8.68
C LEU A 406 1.95 -8.28 9.79
N ASP A 407 1.10 -9.29 9.77
CA ASP A 407 0.07 -9.60 10.78
C ASP A 407 0.53 -10.72 11.74
N ILE A 408 -0.30 -11.08 12.72
CA ILE A 408 0.03 -12.14 13.68
C ILE A 408 0.25 -13.48 12.96
N ALA A 409 -0.59 -13.79 11.97
CA ALA A 409 -0.45 -14.98 11.14
C ALA A 409 0.91 -15.02 10.42
N GLY A 410 1.35 -13.88 9.88
CA GLY A 410 2.66 -13.71 9.26
C GLY A 410 3.81 -13.94 10.23
N ILE A 411 3.75 -13.45 11.47
CA ILE A 411 4.79 -13.74 12.46
C ILE A 411 4.81 -15.23 12.81
N ALA A 412 3.65 -15.87 12.95
CA ALA A 412 3.58 -17.31 13.15
C ALA A 412 4.21 -18.10 11.97
N GLY A 413 4.05 -17.62 10.74
CA GLY A 413 4.70 -18.18 9.56
C GLY A 413 6.22 -18.02 9.57
N ILE A 414 6.74 -16.88 10.04
CA ILE A 414 8.18 -16.69 10.28
C ILE A 414 8.69 -17.70 11.31
N ILE A 415 7.97 -17.89 12.43
CA ILE A 415 8.34 -18.85 13.48
C ILE A 415 8.33 -20.29 12.92
N ALA A 416 7.34 -20.66 12.12
CA ALA A 416 7.30 -21.95 11.43
C ALA A 416 8.48 -22.10 10.45
N GLY A 417 8.82 -21.03 9.72
CA GLY A 417 10.01 -20.97 8.87
C GLY A 417 11.31 -21.23 9.64
N ILE A 418 11.47 -20.65 10.83
CA ILE A 418 12.61 -20.90 11.71
C ILE A 418 12.66 -22.40 12.10
N GLY A 419 11.52 -22.97 12.50
CA GLY A 419 11.45 -24.38 12.90
C GLY A 419 11.88 -25.34 11.79
N THR A 420 11.39 -25.11 10.57
CA THR A 420 11.80 -25.89 9.39
C THR A 420 13.28 -25.66 9.06
N GLY A 421 13.79 -24.44 9.18
CA GLY A 421 15.21 -24.13 8.94
C GLY A 421 16.15 -24.80 9.92
N VAL A 422 15.81 -24.83 11.20
CA VAL A 422 16.59 -25.55 12.22
C VAL A 422 16.57 -27.05 11.94
N ASN A 423 15.42 -27.61 11.53
CA ASN A 423 15.33 -29.01 11.13
C ASN A 423 16.24 -29.33 9.94
N ASP A 424 16.24 -28.49 8.90
CA ASP A 424 17.14 -28.65 7.74
C ASP A 424 18.61 -28.60 8.15
N GLN A 425 18.96 -27.68 9.05
CA GLN A 425 20.32 -27.54 9.57
C GLN A 425 20.75 -28.77 10.38
N ILE A 426 19.84 -29.33 11.19
CA ILE A 426 20.06 -30.60 11.90
C ILE A 426 20.34 -31.73 10.92
N VAL A 427 19.55 -31.86 9.84
CA VAL A 427 19.76 -32.88 8.80
C VAL A 427 21.13 -32.73 8.15
N ILE A 428 21.55 -31.49 7.84
CA ILE A 428 22.87 -31.20 7.27
C ILE A 428 24.00 -31.59 8.24
N ILE A 429 23.86 -31.29 9.53
CA ILE A 429 24.86 -31.67 10.54
C ILE A 429 24.89 -33.20 10.70
N ASP A 430 23.75 -33.84 10.92
CA ASP A 430 23.66 -35.28 11.21
C ASP A 430 24.19 -36.10 10.01
N GLU A 431 23.86 -35.71 8.77
CA GLU A 431 24.41 -36.36 7.57
C GLU A 431 25.92 -36.09 7.41
N SER A 432 26.43 -34.93 7.84
CA SER A 432 27.87 -34.65 7.81
C SER A 432 28.69 -35.48 8.79
N GLU A 433 28.10 -35.81 9.95
CA GLU A 433 28.72 -36.61 11.00
C GLU A 433 28.42 -38.11 10.88
N SER A 434 27.66 -38.51 9.84
CA SER A 434 27.32 -39.91 9.60
C SER A 434 28.58 -40.78 9.45
N LYS A 435 28.51 -42.03 9.90
CA LYS A 435 29.64 -42.98 9.79
C LYS A 435 29.79 -43.61 8.41
N ASP A 436 28.98 -43.19 7.45
CA ASP A 436 29.02 -43.72 6.09
C ASP A 436 30.33 -43.37 5.38
N ASN A 437 30.80 -44.26 4.51
CA ASN A 437 32.05 -44.11 3.74
C ASN A 437 31.96 -43.10 2.58
N TYR A 438 30.91 -42.27 2.54
CA TYR A 438 30.78 -41.21 1.54
C TYR A 438 31.72 -40.05 1.82
N SER A 439 32.18 -39.38 0.76
CA SER A 439 32.93 -38.14 0.91
C SER A 439 32.05 -37.05 1.54
N MET A 440 32.67 -36.08 2.24
CA MET A 440 31.95 -34.96 2.83
C MET A 440 31.11 -34.18 1.80
N LYS A 441 31.55 -34.14 0.53
CA LYS A 441 30.80 -33.51 -0.56
C LYS A 441 29.53 -34.28 -0.91
N GLU A 442 29.58 -35.61 -0.90
CA GLU A 442 28.42 -36.49 -1.16
C GLU A 442 27.42 -36.46 -0.02
N LYS A 443 27.90 -36.50 1.24
CA LYS A 443 27.07 -36.34 2.44
C LYS A 443 26.27 -35.04 2.39
N ILE A 444 26.93 -33.91 2.14
CA ILE A 444 26.25 -32.62 1.98
C ILE A 444 25.26 -32.62 0.81
N LYS A 445 25.59 -33.26 -0.32
CA LYS A 445 24.68 -33.37 -1.47
C LYS A 445 23.41 -34.16 -1.11
N ARG A 446 23.56 -35.25 -0.37
CA ARG A 446 22.43 -36.06 0.14
C ARG A 446 21.56 -35.27 1.11
N ALA A 447 22.17 -34.58 2.07
CA ALA A 447 21.44 -33.74 3.01
C ALA A 447 20.62 -32.66 2.29
N LEU A 448 21.25 -31.95 1.34
CA LEU A 448 20.56 -30.93 0.55
C LEU A 448 19.44 -31.52 -0.30
N PHE A 449 19.58 -32.74 -0.83
CA PHE A 449 18.49 -33.41 -1.56
C PHE A 449 17.27 -33.65 -0.66
N VAL A 450 17.48 -34.10 0.58
CA VAL A 450 16.41 -34.26 1.58
C VAL A 450 15.74 -32.92 1.90
N VAL A 451 16.56 -31.87 2.12
CA VAL A 451 16.08 -30.49 2.37
C VAL A 451 15.25 -29.97 1.20
N PHE A 452 15.69 -30.16 -0.05
CA PHE A 452 14.91 -29.80 -1.23
C PHE A 452 13.58 -30.57 -1.32
N GLY A 453 13.56 -31.85 -0.96
CA GLY A 453 12.32 -32.63 -0.89
C GLY A 453 11.32 -32.07 0.12
N ALA A 454 11.79 -31.76 1.34
CA ALA A 454 10.97 -31.16 2.39
C ALA A 454 10.47 -29.75 2.02
N PHE A 455 11.26 -28.98 1.25
CA PHE A 455 10.80 -27.70 0.73
C PHE A 455 9.59 -27.83 -0.19
N PHE A 456 9.59 -28.77 -1.14
CA PHE A 456 8.46 -28.96 -2.03
C PHE A 456 7.20 -29.40 -1.29
N THR A 457 7.31 -30.19 -0.23
CA THR A 457 6.14 -30.57 0.58
C THR A 457 5.57 -29.37 1.33
N ILE A 458 6.41 -28.48 1.87
CA ILE A 458 5.96 -27.24 2.50
C ILE A 458 5.28 -26.33 1.49
N ILE A 459 5.86 -26.12 0.31
CA ILE A 459 5.23 -25.30 -0.75
C ILE A 459 3.88 -25.90 -1.16
N ALA A 460 3.80 -27.21 -1.37
CA ALA A 460 2.56 -27.89 -1.69
C ALA A 460 1.48 -27.72 -0.61
N ALA A 461 1.86 -27.66 0.67
CA ALA A 461 0.95 -27.41 1.78
C ALA A 461 0.53 -25.93 1.90
N MET A 462 1.44 -24.99 1.64
CA MET A 462 1.16 -23.55 1.77
C MET A 462 0.37 -22.96 0.60
N LEU A 463 0.48 -23.53 -0.61
CA LEU A 463 -0.20 -23.01 -1.79
C LEU A 463 -1.73 -22.97 -1.61
N PRO A 464 -2.44 -24.06 -1.26
CA PRO A 464 -3.88 -23.99 -0.99
C PRO A 464 -4.21 -23.04 0.16
N LEU A 465 -3.35 -22.99 1.18
CA LEU A 465 -3.54 -22.15 2.36
C LEU A 465 -3.48 -20.65 2.04
N PHE A 466 -2.72 -20.27 1.00
CA PHE A 466 -2.61 -18.88 0.55
C PHE A 466 -3.95 -18.31 0.05
N TRP A 467 -4.81 -19.16 -0.52
CA TRP A 467 -6.16 -18.80 -0.96
C TRP A 467 -7.26 -19.22 0.02
N ALA A 468 -6.91 -19.93 1.10
CA ALA A 468 -7.88 -20.39 2.09
C ALA A 468 -8.29 -19.30 3.09
N GLY A 469 -9.43 -19.51 3.75
CA GLY A 469 -9.85 -18.74 4.92
C GLY A 469 -10.11 -17.25 4.66
N ALA A 470 -10.58 -16.90 3.45
CA ALA A 470 -10.88 -15.52 3.05
C ALA A 470 -9.71 -14.54 3.32
N GLY A 471 -8.48 -15.01 3.12
CA GLY A 471 -7.27 -14.20 3.31
C GLY A 471 -6.72 -14.14 4.74
N LEU A 472 -7.38 -14.72 5.74
CA LEU A 472 -6.91 -14.73 7.15
C LEU A 472 -5.61 -15.53 7.34
N LEU A 473 -5.41 -16.60 6.55
CA LEU A 473 -4.21 -17.45 6.63
C LEU A 473 -3.14 -17.06 5.61
N ARG A 474 -3.41 -16.03 4.79
CA ARG A 474 -2.54 -15.61 3.70
C ARG A 474 -1.21 -15.08 4.22
N GLY A 475 -1.21 -14.31 5.31
CA GLY A 475 0.01 -13.83 5.96
C GLY A 475 0.93 -14.97 6.40
N PHE A 476 0.36 -16.00 7.03
CA PHE A 476 1.07 -17.21 7.45
C PHE A 476 1.68 -17.96 6.26
N ALA A 477 0.87 -18.23 5.22
CA ALA A 477 1.34 -18.93 4.03
C ALA A 477 2.44 -18.15 3.30
N PHE A 478 2.25 -16.84 3.11
CA PHE A 478 3.19 -15.96 2.42
C PHE A 478 4.57 -15.93 3.10
N THR A 479 4.60 -15.62 4.41
CA THR A 479 5.84 -15.53 5.17
C THR A 479 6.55 -16.87 5.30
N THR A 480 5.80 -17.98 5.42
CA THR A 480 6.37 -19.33 5.41
C THR A 480 7.00 -19.65 4.07
N ILE A 481 6.29 -19.41 2.95
CA ILE A 481 6.81 -19.67 1.59
C ILE A 481 8.10 -18.88 1.36
N ILE A 482 8.10 -17.58 1.65
CA ILE A 482 9.29 -16.73 1.46
C ILE A 482 10.43 -17.19 2.36
N GLY A 483 10.16 -17.45 3.65
CA GLY A 483 11.20 -17.84 4.59
C GLY A 483 11.87 -19.16 4.23
N VAL A 484 11.09 -20.18 3.88
CA VAL A 484 11.64 -21.49 3.48
C VAL A 484 12.32 -21.40 2.10
N THR A 485 11.78 -20.61 1.17
CA THR A 485 12.41 -20.39 -0.16
C THR A 485 13.76 -19.68 -0.03
N ALA A 486 13.82 -18.55 0.68
CA ALA A 486 15.06 -17.84 0.97
C ALA A 486 16.03 -18.75 1.72
N GLY A 487 15.49 -19.55 2.62
CA GLY A 487 16.18 -20.63 3.28
C GLY A 487 16.95 -21.54 2.34
N VAL A 488 16.21 -22.34 1.57
CA VAL A 488 16.77 -23.42 0.74
C VAL A 488 17.66 -22.89 -0.39
N LEU A 489 17.37 -21.69 -0.90
CA LEU A 489 18.16 -21.11 -1.98
C LEU A 489 19.42 -20.38 -1.50
N ILE A 490 19.41 -19.80 -0.29
CA ILE A 490 20.48 -18.92 0.17
C ILE A 490 21.14 -19.46 1.45
N THR A 491 20.38 -19.59 2.53
CA THR A 491 20.95 -19.81 3.87
C THR A 491 21.42 -21.25 4.07
N ARG A 492 20.65 -22.27 3.65
CA ARG A 492 21.03 -23.70 3.80
C ARG A 492 22.25 -24.08 2.96
N PRO A 493 22.40 -23.65 1.69
CA PRO A 493 23.64 -23.89 0.93
C PRO A 493 24.87 -23.22 1.55
N ALA A 494 24.73 -22.01 2.09
CA ALA A 494 25.81 -21.32 2.80
C ALA A 494 26.16 -22.05 4.11
N PHE A 495 25.16 -22.45 4.88
CA PHE A 495 25.33 -23.24 6.10
C PHE A 495 26.04 -24.58 5.83
N ALA A 496 25.61 -25.32 4.80
CA ALA A 496 26.24 -26.56 4.38
C ALA A 496 27.72 -26.38 4.02
N ASP A 497 28.07 -25.27 3.36
CA ASP A 497 29.46 -24.91 3.06
C ASP A 497 30.26 -24.59 4.34
N ILE A 498 29.64 -23.96 5.34
CA ILE A 498 30.25 -23.70 6.65
C ILE A 498 30.51 -25.02 7.38
N ILE A 499 29.52 -25.92 7.46
CA ILE A 499 29.65 -27.25 8.06
C ILE A 499 30.75 -28.06 7.37
N ARG A 500 30.78 -28.09 6.03
CA ARG A 500 31.83 -28.77 5.25
C ARG A 500 33.24 -28.31 5.61
N GLN A 501 33.42 -27.02 5.84
CA GLN A 501 34.74 -26.48 6.23
C GLN A 501 35.11 -26.79 7.68
N MET A 502 34.13 -27.07 8.53
CA MET A 502 34.35 -27.46 9.93
C MET A 502 34.58 -28.97 10.11
N GLY A 503 33.92 -29.82 9.31
CA GLY A 503 34.07 -31.28 9.34
C GLY A 503 35.24 -31.84 8.52
N GLY A 504 35.87 -31.02 7.67
CA GLY A 504 36.99 -31.44 6.80
C GLY A 504 38.37 -31.42 7.47
N ARG A 505 38.50 -31.78 8.74
CA ARG A 505 39.80 -31.90 9.43
C ARG A 505 39.94 -33.24 10.14
#